data_AF-A0A9N8QKB6-F1
#
_entry.id   AF-A0A9N8QKB6-F1
#
_cell.length_a   1.000
_cell.length_b   1.000
_cell.length_c   1.000
_cell.angle_alpha   90.00
_cell.angle_beta   90.00
_cell.angle_gamma   90.00
#
_symmetry.space_group_name_H-M   'P 1'
#
loop_
_entity.id
_entity.type
_entity.pdbx_description
1 polymer ?
#
loop_
_entity_poly.entity_id
_entity_poly.type
_entity_poly.pdbx_seq_one_letter_code
_entity_poly.pdbx_strand_id
1 'polypeptide(L)'
;MNPYPQPSSVLVLDNASIHKSIRIRELVESFGCKIEFLPPYSPDYNPIERAFAKIKANIRRHRRVVVEAEGFMSAIRTITPHDCVQWMRLAGYL
;
A
#
# COMPACT_ATOMS: atom_id res chain seq x y z
N MET A 1 -7.31 -15.32 -6.67
CA MET A 1 -7.28 -14.37 -5.54
C MET A 1 -8.50 -13.48 -5.69
N ASN A 2 -9.45 -13.52 -4.76
CA ASN A 2 -10.64 -12.67 -4.84
C ASN A 2 -10.21 -11.19 -4.76
N PRO A 3 -10.85 -10.26 -5.49
CA PRO A 3 -10.51 -8.85 -5.42
C PRO A 3 -10.82 -8.32 -4.01
N TYR A 4 -9.88 -7.60 -3.41
CA TYR A 4 -10.07 -6.93 -2.13
C TYR A 4 -11.16 -5.83 -2.22
N PRO A 5 -11.96 -5.58 -1.15
CA PRO A 5 -12.07 -6.35 0.09
C PRO A 5 -13.14 -7.45 -0.01
N GLN A 6 -12.77 -8.69 0.30
CA GLN A 6 -13.67 -9.84 0.42
C GLN A 6 -13.30 -10.65 1.67
N PRO A 7 -14.22 -11.45 2.24
CA PRO A 7 -13.88 -12.37 3.33
C PRO A 7 -12.62 -13.18 3.00
N SER A 8 -11.81 -13.45 4.02
CA SER A 8 -10.47 -14.06 3.91
C SER A 8 -9.37 -13.19 3.29
N SER A 9 -9.60 -11.88 3.11
CA SER A 9 -8.51 -10.94 2.78
C SER A 9 -7.61 -10.72 4.00
N VAL A 10 -6.32 -10.49 3.74
CA VAL A 10 -5.32 -10.12 4.77
C VAL A 10 -4.86 -8.69 4.51
N LEU A 11 -5.03 -7.82 5.49
CA LEU A 11 -4.48 -6.48 5.51
C LEU A 11 -3.11 -6.52 6.18
N VAL A 12 -2.05 -6.31 5.39
CA VAL A 12 -0.68 -6.24 5.91
C VAL A 12 -0.35 -4.79 6.24
N LEU A 13 0.03 -4.52 7.49
CA LEU A 13 0.34 -3.18 7.99
C LEU A 13 1.75 -3.12 8.58
N ASP A 14 2.39 -1.95 8.49
CA ASP A 14 3.60 -1.68 9.25
C ASP A 14 3.29 -1.42 10.74
N ASN A 15 4.33 -1.15 11.52
CA ASN A 15 4.23 -0.95 12.97
C ASN A 15 3.86 0.48 13.41
N ALA A 16 3.43 1.37 12.51
CA ALA A 16 3.02 2.72 12.90
C ALA A 16 1.98 2.67 14.02
N SER A 17 2.11 3.54 15.02
CA SER A 17 1.24 3.53 16.21
C SER A 17 -0.24 3.69 15.85
N ILE A 18 -0.53 4.45 14.79
CA ILE A 18 -1.87 4.66 14.25
C ILE A 18 -2.54 3.37 13.75
N HIS A 19 -1.76 2.35 13.36
CA HIS A 19 -2.29 1.04 12.91
C HIS A 19 -2.70 0.12 14.07
N LYS A 20 -2.33 0.45 15.31
CA LYS A 20 -2.54 -0.41 16.49
C LYS A 20 -3.85 -0.13 17.23
N SER A 21 -4.78 0.58 16.60
CA SER A 21 -6.09 0.85 17.17
C SER A 21 -6.93 -0.42 17.25
N ILE A 22 -7.48 -0.70 18.44
CA ILE A 22 -8.40 -1.84 18.64
C ILE A 22 -9.65 -1.73 17.76
N ARG A 23 -10.15 -0.50 17.56
CA ARG A 23 -11.30 -0.22 16.70
C ARG A 23 -11.06 -0.61 15.24
N ILE A 24 -9.84 -0.40 14.73
CA ILE A 24 -9.48 -0.81 13.35
C ILE A 24 -9.48 -2.34 13.24
N ARG A 25 -8.92 -3.03 14.24
CA ARG A 25 -8.91 -4.49 14.30
C ARG A 25 -10.33 -5.07 14.28
N GLU A 26 -11.18 -4.62 15.20
CA GLU A 26 -12.58 -5.09 15.30
C GLU A 26 -13.35 -4.86 13.98
N LEU A 27 -13.15 -3.69 13.36
CA LEU A 27 -13.78 -3.37 12.08
C LEU A 27 -13.34 -4.35 10.99
N VAL A 28 -12.04 -4.58 10.83
CA VAL A 28 -11.51 -5.50 9.80
C VAL A 28 -11.97 -6.94 10.04
N GLU A 29 -11.92 -7.41 11.30
CA GLU A 29 -12.36 -8.76 11.66
C GLU A 29 -13.87 -8.96 11.44
N SER A 30 -14.70 -7.92 11.63
CA SER A 30 -16.14 -7.98 11.35
C SER A 30 -16.49 -8.17 9.86
N PHE A 31 -15.57 -7.85 8.94
CA PHE A 31 -15.69 -8.17 7.52
C PHE A 31 -15.15 -9.55 7.15
N GLY A 32 -14.72 -10.36 8.13
CA GLY A 32 -14.11 -11.66 7.89
C GLY A 32 -12.69 -11.57 7.33
N CYS A 33 -12.01 -10.44 7.53
CA CYS A 33 -10.64 -10.19 7.13
C CYS A 33 -9.68 -10.34 8.32
N LYS A 34 -8.37 -10.42 8.07
CA LYS A 34 -7.33 -10.45 9.10
C LYS A 34 -6.38 -9.26 8.96
N ILE A 35 -5.81 -8.82 10.06
CA ILE A 35 -4.69 -7.86 10.07
C ILE A 35 -3.43 -8.61 10.46
N GLU A 36 -2.38 -8.49 9.64
CA GLU A 36 -1.04 -8.97 9.93
C GLU A 36 -0.07 -7.79 9.99
N PHE A 37 0.84 -7.82 10.97
CA PHE A 37 1.85 -6.77 11.12
C PHE A 37 3.20 -7.25 10.62
N LEU A 38 3.90 -6.40 9.87
CA LEU A 38 5.26 -6.68 9.47
C LEU A 38 6.20 -6.74 10.68
N PRO A 39 7.30 -7.50 10.63
CA PRO A 39 8.35 -7.39 11.62
C PRO A 39 8.93 -5.96 11.66
N PRO A 40 9.42 -5.48 12.81
CA PRO A 40 10.08 -4.18 12.90
C PRO A 40 11.19 -4.02 11.85
N TYR A 41 11.36 -2.81 11.33
CA TYR A 41 12.40 -2.46 10.36
C TYR A 41 12.45 -3.34 9.11
N SER A 42 11.29 -3.87 8.67
CA SER A 42 11.21 -4.75 7.50
C SER A 42 10.46 -4.11 6.32
N PRO A 43 10.93 -2.96 5.79
CA PRO A 43 10.27 -2.29 4.67
C PRO A 43 10.31 -3.11 3.38
N ASP A 44 11.24 -4.07 3.26
CA ASP A 44 11.36 -4.94 2.08
C ASP A 44 10.13 -5.86 1.90
N TYR A 45 9.44 -6.18 3.00
CA TYR A 45 8.17 -6.92 2.98
C TYR A 45 6.95 -6.01 2.81
N ASN A 46 7.12 -4.70 2.60
CA ASN A 46 6.03 -3.76 2.39
C ASN A 46 5.96 -3.28 0.92
N PRO A 47 5.06 -3.86 0.08
CA PRO A 47 4.97 -3.53 -1.35
C PRO A 47 4.68 -2.05 -1.63
N ILE A 48 4.03 -1.35 -0.69
CA ILE A 48 3.67 0.07 -0.85
C ILE A 48 4.89 0.98 -0.95
N GLU A 49 6.05 0.57 -0.42
CA GLU A 49 7.28 1.36 -0.48
C GLU A 49 7.71 1.61 -1.93
N ARG A 50 7.52 0.62 -2.81
CA ARG A 50 7.81 0.75 -4.24
C ARG A 50 6.80 1.66 -4.94
N ALA A 51 5.54 1.61 -4.54
CA ALA A 51 4.52 2.54 -5.00
C ALA A 51 4.88 3.98 -4.65
N PHE A 52 5.26 4.24 -3.39
CA PHE A 52 5.73 5.56 -2.95
C PHE A 52 6.99 6.00 -3.67
N ALA A 53 7.95 5.11 -3.94
CA ALA A 53 9.14 5.44 -4.71
C ALA A 53 8.78 5.89 -6.14
N LYS A 54 7.88 5.18 -6.83
CA LYS A 54 7.41 5.54 -8.18
C LYS A 54 6.67 6.88 -8.20
N ILE A 55 5.76 7.10 -7.25
CA ILE A 55 5.04 8.39 -7.09
C ILE A 55 6.05 9.52 -6.87
N LYS A 56 6.96 9.38 -5.89
CA LYS A 56 7.98 10.40 -5.59
C LYS A 56 8.87 10.70 -6.80
N ALA A 57 9.27 9.68 -7.56
CA ALA A 57 10.07 9.86 -8.77
C ALA A 57 9.31 10.65 -9.85
N ASN A 58 8.02 10.34 -10.05
CA ASN A 58 7.18 11.09 -10.99
C ASN A 58 7.03 12.56 -10.56
N ILE A 59 6.73 12.80 -9.27
CA ILE A 59 6.61 14.16 -8.72
C ILE A 59 7.91 14.94 -8.91
N ARG A 60 9.07 14.33 -8.63
CA ARG A 60 10.38 14.95 -8.81
C ARG A 60 10.65 15.34 -10.27
N ARG A 61 10.21 14.51 -11.22
CA ARG A 61 10.36 14.77 -12.66
C ARG A 61 9.45 15.89 -13.17
N HIS A 62 8.29 16.08 -12.55
CA HIS A 62 7.27 17.04 -12.99
C HIS A 62 7.03 18.18 -11.98
N ARG A 63 8.02 18.52 -11.13
CA ARG A 63 7.85 19.44 -9.97
C ARG A 63 7.13 20.76 -10.23
N ARG A 64 7.15 21.30 -11.45
CA ARG A 64 6.43 22.53 -11.83
C ARG A 64 4.90 22.35 -11.94
N VAL A 65 4.43 21.11 -12.12
CA VAL A 65 3.02 20.75 -12.35
C VAL A 65 2.36 20.19 -11.07
N VAL A 66 3.14 19.75 -10.08
CA VAL A 66 2.63 19.04 -8.89
C VAL A 66 2.37 19.95 -7.68
N VAL A 67 2.16 21.25 -7.91
CA VAL A 67 1.71 22.17 -6.85
C VAL A 67 0.21 22.01 -6.60
N GLU A 68 -0.51 21.39 -7.54
CA GLU A 68 -1.95 21.20 -7.52
C GLU A 68 -2.33 19.71 -7.35
N ALA A 69 -3.52 19.46 -6.80
CA ALA A 69 -4.05 18.12 -6.56
C ALA A 69 -4.02 17.23 -7.82
N GLU A 70 -4.22 17.82 -9.00
CA GLU A 70 -4.22 17.10 -10.27
C GLU A 70 -2.83 16.52 -10.61
N GLY A 71 -1.75 17.24 -10.29
CA GLY A 71 -0.39 16.73 -10.49
C GLY A 71 -0.07 15.55 -9.58
N PHE A 72 -0.58 15.55 -8.35
CA PHE A 72 -0.45 14.42 -7.44
C PHE A 72 -1.25 13.20 -7.92
N MET A 73 -2.50 13.41 -8.36
CA MET A 73 -3.34 12.34 -8.91
C MET A 73 -2.74 11.75 -10.18
N SER A 74 -2.13 12.57 -11.04
CA SER A 74 -1.38 12.11 -12.22
C SER A 74 -0.23 11.19 -11.84
N ALA A 75 0.52 11.53 -10.79
CA ALA A 75 1.60 10.67 -10.28
C ALA A 75 1.07 9.33 -9.75
N ILE A 76 -0.05 9.32 -9.02
CA ILE A 76 -0.71 8.07 -8.56
C ILE A 76 -1.13 7.21 -9.74
N ARG A 77 -1.73 7.80 -10.77
CA ARG A 77 -2.21 7.09 -11.98
C ARG A 77 -1.09 6.46 -12.81
N THR A 78 0.17 6.72 -12.50
CA THR A 78 1.30 6.00 -13.12
C THR A 78 1.49 4.59 -12.59
N ILE A 79 0.84 4.23 -11.49
CA ILE A 79 0.85 2.87 -10.95
C ILE A 79 -0.13 2.02 -11.76
N THR A 80 0.37 0.92 -12.32
CA THR A 80 -0.42 -0.03 -13.10
C THR A 80 -0.66 -1.32 -12.32
N PRO A 81 -1.66 -2.14 -12.68
CA PRO A 81 -1.83 -3.47 -12.11
C PRO A 81 -0.59 -4.36 -12.26
N HIS A 82 0.16 -4.21 -13.37
CA HIS A 82 1.42 -4.94 -13.57
C HIS A 82 2.47 -4.54 -12.53
N ASP A 83 2.61 -3.24 -12.24
CA ASP A 83 3.51 -2.79 -11.17
C ASP A 83 3.14 -3.44 -9.82
N CYS A 84 1.84 -3.43 -9.47
CA CYS A 84 1.36 -4.00 -8.22
C CYS A 84 1.71 -5.49 -8.10
N VAL A 85 1.47 -6.28 -9.16
CA VAL A 85 1.81 -7.71 -9.17
C VAL A 85 3.32 -7.92 -9.00
N GLN A 86 4.15 -7.14 -9.69
CA GLN A 86 5.61 -7.26 -9.56
C GLN A 86 6.10 -6.88 -8.16
N TRP A 87 5.53 -5.84 -7.54
CA TRP A 87 5.92 -5.42 -6.19
C TRP A 87 5.48 -6.42 -5.12
N MET A 88 4.31 -7.04 -5.29
CA MET A 88 3.86 -8.14 -4.42
C MET A 88 4.79 -9.36 -4.51
N ARG A 89 5.24 -9.73 -5.72
CA ARG A 89 6.25 -10.80 -5.92
C ARG A 89 7.58 -10.47 -5.25
N LEU A 90 8.08 -9.25 -5.46
CA LEU A 90 9.35 -8.81 -4.88
C LEU A 90 9.32 -8.75 -3.34
N ALA A 91 8.15 -8.56 -2.75
CA ALA A 91 7.95 -8.59 -1.31
C ALA A 91 7.61 -9.99 -0.76
N GLY A 92 7.53 -11.03 -1.62
CA GLY A 92 7.37 -12.43 -1.22
C GLY A 92 5.93 -12.92 -1.06
N TYR A 93 4.92 -12.21 -1.57
CA TYR A 93 3.50 -12.58 -1.41
C TYR A 93 2.90 -13.36 -2.59
N LEU A 94 3.54 -13.32 -3.75
CA LEU A 94 3.12 -13.96 -5.01
C LEU A 94 4.31 -14.69 -5.64
#